data_AF-A0A955PC60-F1
#
_entry.id   AF-A0A955PC60-F1
#
_cell.length_a   1.000
_cell.length_b   1.000
_cell.length_c   1.000
_cell.angle_alpha   90.00
_cell.angle_beta   90.00
_cell.angle_gamma   90.00
#
_symmetry.space_group_name_H-M   'P 1'
#
loop_
_entity.id
_entity.type
_entity.pdbx_description
1 polymer ?
#
loop_
_entity_poly.entity_id
_entity_poly.type
_entity_poly.pdbx_seq_one_letter_code
_entity_poly.pdbx_strand_id
1 'polypeptide(L)'
;MRNHTLALLALPLLCFGPGSPAGAELNTDPALKGWWKLAGDARDSSSHGNHGVAHGVIYDGTFSAEFDGRKSCVEIPDSDSLELATGDFTVSAWIRTDEEMDDIIGDVLSKYDPETRKGFSLGLLDNAGVAAGQSNRRHLFFGTDWGQDNLEWIDRGRPGEAVFVMALTVYEGALYAGTYESGKSKTGRVYRFEGPDRWIDCGAPDPSNS
;
A
#
# COMPACT_ATOMS: atom_id res chain seq x y z
N MET A 1 -1.09 10.82 -21.40
CA MET A 1 -1.94 9.67 -21.78
C MET A 1 -2.31 8.99 -20.48
N ARG A 2 -3.57 9.12 -20.09
CA ARG A 2 -4.12 8.66 -18.81
C ARG A 2 -4.26 7.14 -18.85
N ASN A 3 -3.58 6.46 -17.93
CA ASN A 3 -3.82 5.05 -17.64
C ASN A 3 -4.13 4.98 -16.15
N HIS A 4 -5.37 4.67 -15.79
CA HIS A 4 -5.74 4.35 -14.42
C HIS A 4 -6.58 3.07 -14.45
N THR A 5 -6.07 2.04 -13.76
CA THR A 5 -6.70 0.73 -13.63
C THR A 5 -7.22 0.52 -12.23
N LEU A 6 -8.48 0.09 -12.10
CA LEU A 6 -9.17 -0.09 -10.83
C LEU A 6 -10.01 -1.37 -10.83
N ALA A 7 -9.97 -2.10 -9.71
CA ALA A 7 -10.94 -3.10 -9.30
C ALA A 7 -11.19 -2.96 -7.79
N LEU A 8 -12.43 -2.74 -7.36
CA LEU A 8 -12.78 -2.53 -5.96
C LEU A 8 -14.02 -3.34 -5.58
N LEU A 9 -14.00 -4.09 -4.47
CA LEU A 9 -15.16 -4.79 -3.94
C LEU A 9 -15.15 -4.82 -2.41
N ALA A 10 -15.91 -3.92 -1.78
CA ALA A 10 -16.03 -3.87 -0.33
C ALA A 10 -17.16 -4.76 0.23
N LEU A 11 -16.87 -5.50 1.30
CA LEU A 11 -17.87 -5.99 2.27
C LEU A 11 -17.31 -5.82 3.69
N PRO A 12 -18.13 -5.46 4.69
CA PRO A 12 -17.67 -5.20 6.04
C PRO A 12 -17.39 -6.51 6.79
N LEU A 13 -16.28 -6.52 7.52
CA LEU A 13 -16.08 -7.44 8.62
C LEU A 13 -16.97 -6.99 9.79
N LEU A 14 -18.10 -7.65 10.01
CA LEU A 14 -18.87 -7.53 11.25
C LEU A 14 -19.02 -8.92 11.87
N CYS A 15 -18.44 -9.09 13.06
CA CYS A 15 -18.64 -10.27 13.87
C CYS A 15 -20.10 -10.35 14.37
N PHE A 16 -20.83 -11.37 13.91
CA PHE A 16 -21.79 -12.25 14.62
C PHE A 16 -23.17 -12.45 13.96
N GLY A 17 -23.54 -13.73 13.80
CA GLY A 17 -24.91 -14.24 13.69
C GLY A 17 -25.28 -14.85 12.32
N PRO A 18 -25.74 -16.13 12.26
CA PRO A 18 -26.16 -16.73 11.00
C PRO A 18 -27.55 -16.23 10.61
N GLY A 19 -27.63 -15.47 9.52
CA GLY A 19 -28.87 -15.17 8.81
C GLY A 19 -29.28 -13.70 8.80
N SER A 20 -28.78 -12.94 7.83
CA SER A 20 -29.47 -11.78 7.21
C SER A 20 -28.69 -11.28 5.98
N PRO A 21 -29.36 -10.64 4.99
CA PRO A 21 -28.88 -10.53 3.62
C PRO A 21 -27.84 -9.42 3.49
N ALA A 22 -26.56 -9.79 3.41
CA ALA A 22 -25.42 -8.87 3.45
C ALA A 22 -25.26 -7.91 2.24
N GLY A 23 -26.25 -7.81 1.35
CA GLY A 23 -26.18 -6.99 0.12
C GLY A 23 -27.06 -5.74 0.09
N ALA A 24 -28.06 -5.60 0.97
CA ALA A 24 -29.03 -4.51 0.88
C ALA A 24 -28.66 -3.25 1.69
N GLU A 25 -27.86 -3.40 2.76
CA GLU A 25 -27.62 -2.32 3.73
C GLU A 25 -26.39 -1.44 3.40
N LEU A 26 -25.51 -1.86 2.49
CA LEU A 26 -24.30 -1.09 2.15
C LEU A 26 -24.58 0.16 1.30
N ASN A 27 -25.60 0.12 0.43
CA ASN A 27 -25.89 1.23 -0.49
C ASN A 27 -26.28 2.53 0.25
N THR A 28 -26.84 2.41 1.46
CA THR A 28 -27.34 3.57 2.23
C THR A 28 -26.32 4.18 3.17
N ASP A 29 -25.11 3.63 3.31
CA ASP A 29 -24.07 4.23 4.14
C ASP A 29 -23.47 5.46 3.44
N PRO A 30 -23.67 6.69 3.98
CA PRO A 30 -23.10 7.90 3.38
C PRO A 30 -21.56 7.99 3.50
N ALA A 31 -20.93 7.14 4.33
CA ALA A 31 -19.47 7.05 4.39
C ALA A 31 -18.89 6.23 3.22
N LEU A 32 -19.68 5.33 2.62
CA LEU A 32 -19.25 4.48 1.52
C LEU A 32 -19.11 5.29 0.23
N LYS A 33 -17.87 5.63 -0.13
CA LYS A 33 -17.57 6.49 -1.30
C LYS A 33 -17.76 5.81 -2.65
N GLY A 34 -17.80 4.48 -2.69
CA GLY A 34 -18.12 3.75 -3.90
C GLY A 34 -18.17 2.24 -3.68
N TRP A 35 -19.03 1.57 -4.44
CA TRP A 35 -19.21 0.13 -4.42
C TRP A 35 -19.47 -0.41 -5.82
N TRP A 36 -18.43 -0.99 -6.43
CA TRP A 36 -18.52 -1.62 -7.74
C TRP A 36 -18.72 -3.12 -7.57
N LYS A 37 -19.94 -3.59 -7.85
CA LYS A 37 -20.30 -5.01 -7.71
C LYS A 37 -19.65 -5.90 -8.77
N LEU A 38 -19.33 -5.32 -9.93
CA LEU A 38 -18.82 -6.04 -11.09
C LEU A 38 -19.77 -7.16 -11.56
N ALA A 39 -21.07 -6.98 -11.30
CA ALA A 39 -22.14 -7.93 -11.63
C ALA A 39 -22.68 -7.67 -13.06
N GLY A 40 -21.79 -7.72 -14.05
CA GLY A 40 -22.11 -7.43 -15.45
C GLY A 40 -21.94 -5.97 -15.88
N ASP A 41 -21.63 -5.07 -14.95
CA ASP A 41 -21.23 -3.69 -15.25
C ASP A 41 -20.26 -3.12 -14.19
N ALA A 42 -19.74 -1.92 -14.46
CA ALA A 42 -18.92 -1.15 -13.53
C ALA A 42 -19.71 0.00 -12.87
N ARG A 43 -21.01 -0.19 -12.57
CA ARG A 43 -21.77 0.85 -11.89
C ARG A 43 -21.52 0.85 -10.39
N ASP A 44 -21.25 2.04 -9.87
CA ASP A 44 -21.30 2.31 -8.44
C ASP A 44 -22.71 2.07 -7.89
N SER A 45 -22.79 1.18 -6.91
CA SER A 45 -23.98 0.79 -6.15
C SER A 45 -24.08 1.51 -4.79
N SER A 46 -23.21 2.48 -4.52
CA SER A 46 -23.33 3.41 -3.39
C SER A 46 -24.25 4.59 -3.73
N SER A 47 -24.50 5.45 -2.75
CA SER A 47 -25.27 6.69 -2.92
C SER A 47 -24.51 7.81 -3.66
N HIS A 48 -23.23 7.65 -3.98
CA HIS A 48 -22.39 8.71 -4.58
C HIS A 48 -22.38 8.72 -6.12
N GLY A 49 -22.78 7.63 -6.77
CA GLY A 49 -22.90 7.59 -8.23
C GLY A 49 -21.56 7.68 -8.97
N ASN A 50 -20.47 7.23 -8.36
CA ASN A 50 -19.12 7.20 -8.94
C ASN A 50 -19.00 6.06 -9.98
N HIS A 51 -19.83 6.08 -11.03
CA HIS A 51 -19.85 5.02 -12.02
C HIS A 51 -18.51 4.88 -12.76
N GLY A 52 -18.03 3.65 -12.87
CA GLY A 52 -16.84 3.33 -13.62
C GLY A 52 -17.12 3.08 -15.11
N VAL A 53 -16.09 3.30 -15.92
CA VAL A 53 -16.04 2.96 -17.34
C VAL A 53 -15.13 1.75 -17.49
N ALA A 54 -15.67 0.64 -17.96
CA ALA A 54 -14.89 -0.58 -18.15
C ALA A 54 -14.22 -0.60 -19.52
N HIS A 55 -12.94 -0.95 -19.52
CA HIS A 55 -12.09 -1.12 -20.71
C HIS A 55 -11.58 -2.55 -20.70
N GLY A 56 -11.91 -3.36 -21.70
CA GLY A 56 -11.36 -4.72 -21.86
C GLY A 56 -11.62 -5.67 -20.69
N VAL A 57 -12.60 -5.39 -19.83
CA VAL A 57 -12.98 -6.24 -18.68
C VAL A 57 -13.98 -7.30 -19.13
N ILE A 58 -13.81 -8.52 -18.63
CA ILE A 58 -14.78 -9.61 -18.84
C ILE A 58 -15.52 -9.87 -17.53
N TYR A 59 -16.85 -9.75 -17.54
CA TYR A 59 -17.68 -10.02 -16.37
C TYR A 59 -18.13 -11.47 -16.33
N ASP A 60 -18.09 -12.08 -15.15
CA ASP A 60 -18.63 -13.44 -14.93
C ASP A 60 -20.15 -13.47 -14.71
N GLY A 61 -20.77 -12.28 -14.60
CA GLY A 61 -22.21 -12.11 -14.38
C GLY A 61 -22.68 -12.36 -12.94
N THR A 62 -21.76 -12.58 -12.01
CA THR A 62 -22.04 -12.79 -10.58
C THR A 62 -21.63 -11.55 -9.79
N PHE A 63 -20.40 -11.50 -9.28
CA PHE A 63 -19.86 -10.36 -8.54
C PHE A 63 -18.35 -10.24 -8.78
N SER A 64 -17.91 -10.53 -10.01
CA SER A 64 -16.50 -10.45 -10.35
C SER A 64 -16.26 -10.06 -11.81
N ALA A 65 -15.04 -9.60 -12.04
CA ALA A 65 -14.54 -9.20 -13.32
C ALA A 65 -13.11 -9.74 -13.47
N GLU A 66 -12.78 -10.17 -14.68
CA GLU A 66 -11.44 -10.60 -15.07
C GLU A 66 -10.67 -9.43 -15.67
N PHE A 67 -9.41 -9.29 -15.25
CA PHE A 67 -8.48 -8.27 -15.68
C PHE A 67 -7.22 -8.93 -16.22
N ASP A 68 -6.83 -8.59 -17.45
CA ASP A 68 -5.68 -9.19 -18.15
C ASP A 68 -4.31 -8.65 -17.71
N GLY A 69 -4.28 -7.69 -16.78
CA GLY A 69 -3.06 -7.01 -16.30
C GLY A 69 -2.37 -6.09 -17.32
N ARG A 70 -2.92 -5.92 -18.53
CA ARG A 70 -2.29 -5.18 -19.64
C ARG A 70 -3.15 -4.04 -20.17
N LYS A 71 -4.41 -4.33 -20.50
CA LYS A 71 -5.37 -3.40 -21.12
C LYS A 71 -6.70 -3.35 -20.38
N SER A 72 -6.99 -4.32 -19.53
CA SER A 72 -8.24 -4.37 -18.78
C SER A 72 -8.21 -3.42 -17.58
N CYS A 73 -9.20 -2.55 -17.49
CA CYS A 73 -9.43 -1.71 -16.33
C CYS A 73 -10.88 -1.27 -16.15
N VAL A 74 -11.23 -0.89 -14.93
CA VAL A 74 -12.33 0.05 -14.70
C VAL A 74 -11.72 1.42 -14.38
N GLU A 75 -12.07 2.44 -15.15
CA GLU A 75 -11.69 3.84 -14.88
C GLU A 75 -12.86 4.54 -14.19
N ILE A 76 -12.63 5.11 -13.01
CA ILE A 76 -13.65 5.94 -12.34
C ILE A 76 -13.28 7.40 -12.59
N PRO A 77 -14.18 8.19 -13.23
CA PRO A 77 -13.97 9.62 -13.37
C PRO A 77 -13.80 10.29 -12.00
N ASP A 78 -12.84 11.20 -11.91
CA ASP A 78 -12.58 11.93 -10.68
C ASP A 78 -13.80 12.77 -10.24
N SER A 79 -14.00 12.85 -8.92
CA SER A 79 -15.10 13.62 -8.32
C SER A 79 -14.73 14.04 -6.90
N ASP A 80 -15.33 15.13 -6.41
CA ASP A 80 -15.14 15.64 -5.04
C ASP A 80 -15.45 14.57 -3.98
N SER A 81 -16.38 13.65 -4.27
CA SER A 81 -16.74 12.56 -3.36
C SER A 81 -15.63 11.51 -3.18
N LEU A 82 -14.63 11.51 -4.06
CA LEU A 82 -13.47 10.63 -4.05
C LEU A 82 -12.20 11.33 -3.54
N GLU A 83 -12.30 12.49 -2.90
CA GLU A 83 -11.20 13.14 -2.19
C GLU A 83 -10.87 12.44 -0.85
N LEU A 84 -10.39 11.20 -0.95
CA LEU A 84 -10.15 10.30 0.19
C LEU A 84 -9.02 10.75 1.12
N ALA A 85 -8.10 11.57 0.63
CA ALA A 85 -6.85 11.85 1.32
C ALA A 85 -6.89 13.10 2.23
N THR A 86 -8.10 13.57 2.57
CA THR A 86 -8.32 14.60 3.59
C THR A 86 -8.62 14.03 4.98
N GLY A 87 -8.74 12.70 5.10
CA GLY A 87 -8.99 12.02 6.38
C GLY A 87 -8.71 10.51 6.29
N ASP A 88 -9.12 9.78 7.34
CA ASP A 88 -9.00 8.33 7.37
C ASP A 88 -9.95 7.68 6.37
N PHE A 89 -9.49 6.66 5.67
CA PHE A 89 -10.31 5.88 4.76
C PHE A 89 -9.99 4.39 4.85
N THR A 90 -10.88 3.57 4.30
CA THR A 90 -10.70 2.11 4.23
C THR A 90 -11.01 1.64 2.82
N VAL A 91 -10.21 0.70 2.34
CA VAL A 91 -10.41 -0.03 1.08
C VAL A 91 -10.59 -1.50 1.41
N SER A 92 -11.57 -2.14 0.76
CA SER A 92 -11.71 -3.59 0.77
C SER A 92 -11.99 -4.13 -0.62
N ALA A 93 -11.41 -5.30 -0.91
CA ALA A 93 -11.47 -5.99 -2.20
C ALA A 93 -11.28 -7.49 -1.99
N TRP A 94 -11.94 -8.31 -2.81
CA TRP A 94 -11.61 -9.72 -2.99
C TRP A 94 -10.80 -9.86 -4.28
N ILE A 95 -9.63 -10.49 -4.19
CA ILE A 95 -8.70 -10.61 -5.32
C ILE A 95 -8.39 -12.09 -5.49
N ARG A 96 -8.61 -12.60 -6.71
CA ARG A 96 -8.21 -13.94 -7.11
C ARG A 96 -7.17 -13.82 -8.22
N THR A 97 -6.02 -14.43 -7.99
CA THR A 97 -4.95 -14.57 -8.99
C THR A 97 -4.82 -16.04 -9.37
N ASP A 98 -4.44 -16.31 -10.60
CA ASP A 98 -4.11 -17.68 -11.03
C ASP A 98 -2.92 -18.24 -10.23
N GLU A 99 -2.90 -19.57 -10.07
CA GLU A 99 -1.87 -20.27 -9.30
C GLU A 99 -0.47 -20.01 -9.87
N GLU A 100 -0.35 -20.15 -11.18
CA GLU A 100 0.83 -19.84 -11.97
C GLU A 100 0.60 -18.57 -12.76
N MET A 101 1.56 -17.65 -12.68
CA MET A 101 1.54 -16.38 -13.41
C MET A 101 2.88 -16.23 -14.14
N ASP A 102 2.85 -15.63 -15.31
CA ASP A 102 4.01 -15.36 -16.15
C ASP A 102 4.42 -13.86 -16.15
N ASP A 103 3.72 -13.04 -15.37
CA ASP A 103 3.92 -11.59 -15.25
C ASP A 103 3.66 -11.09 -13.82
N ILE A 104 4.01 -9.83 -13.54
CA ILE A 104 3.70 -9.17 -12.27
C ILE A 104 2.21 -8.82 -12.19
N ILE A 105 1.61 -8.94 -11.01
CA ILE A 105 0.19 -8.62 -10.80
C ILE A 105 -0.05 -7.11 -10.87
N GLY A 106 0.79 -6.33 -10.18
CA GLY A 106 0.72 -4.86 -10.19
C GLY A 106 -0.40 -4.29 -9.30
N ASP A 107 -0.92 -3.14 -9.72
CA ASP A 107 -1.91 -2.38 -8.96
C ASP A 107 -3.31 -3.00 -9.07
N VAL A 108 -3.98 -3.12 -7.92
CA VAL A 108 -5.41 -3.47 -7.82
C VAL A 108 -6.25 -2.20 -7.85
N LEU A 109 -5.77 -1.13 -7.20
CA LEU A 109 -6.43 0.16 -7.10
C LEU A 109 -5.37 1.26 -7.12
N SER A 110 -5.58 2.27 -7.96
CA SER A 110 -4.76 3.48 -7.96
C SER A 110 -5.64 4.72 -8.06
N LYS A 111 -5.48 5.65 -7.11
CA LYS A 111 -5.94 7.03 -7.22
C LYS A 111 -4.71 7.90 -7.00
N TYR A 112 -4.03 8.24 -8.07
CA TYR A 112 -2.78 8.98 -8.02
C TYR A 112 -2.71 10.01 -9.15
N ASP A 113 -2.45 11.26 -8.77
CA ASP A 113 -2.14 12.34 -9.69
C ASP A 113 -0.61 12.51 -9.80
N PRO A 114 -0.01 12.19 -10.97
CA PRO A 114 1.43 12.32 -11.16
C PRO A 114 1.92 13.77 -11.25
N GLU A 115 1.06 14.74 -11.58
CA GLU A 115 1.45 16.15 -11.66
C GLU A 115 1.63 16.75 -10.27
N THR A 116 0.68 16.50 -9.37
CA THR A 116 0.76 16.96 -7.98
C THR A 116 1.45 15.96 -7.05
N ARG A 117 1.77 14.75 -7.53
CA ARG A 117 2.29 13.62 -6.77
C ARG A 117 1.44 13.28 -5.55
N LYS A 118 0.12 13.34 -5.70
CA LYS A 118 -0.83 13.09 -4.62
C LYS A 118 -1.66 11.86 -4.89
N GLY A 119 -1.75 11.01 -3.88
CA GLY A 119 -2.65 9.87 -3.90
C GLY A 119 -2.06 8.61 -3.31
N PHE A 120 -2.63 7.49 -3.71
CA PHE A 120 -2.25 6.19 -3.20
C PHE A 120 -2.43 5.09 -4.24
N SER A 121 -1.74 3.98 -4.03
CA SER A 121 -1.96 2.72 -4.74
C SER A 121 -2.04 1.56 -3.75
N LEU A 122 -2.86 0.57 -4.10
CA LEU A 122 -2.95 -0.72 -3.46
C LEU A 122 -2.67 -1.77 -4.53
N GLY A 123 -1.69 -2.64 -4.29
CA GLY A 123 -1.26 -3.63 -5.27
C GLY A 123 -0.80 -4.93 -4.64
N LEU A 124 -0.52 -5.91 -5.50
CA LEU A 124 0.13 -7.16 -5.13
C LEU A 124 1.49 -7.24 -5.81
N LEU A 125 2.53 -7.53 -5.02
CA LEU A 125 3.89 -7.70 -5.53
C LEU A 125 4.44 -9.09 -5.22
N ASP A 126 5.15 -9.61 -6.21
CA ASP A 126 6.05 -10.75 -6.09
C ASP A 126 7.49 -10.22 -6.03
N ASN A 127 8.12 -10.32 -4.87
CA ASN A 127 9.52 -9.97 -4.69
C ASN A 127 10.33 -11.26 -4.63
N ALA A 128 11.09 -11.54 -5.69
CA ALA A 128 12.15 -12.53 -5.65
C ALA A 128 13.26 -11.98 -4.75
N GLY A 129 13.34 -12.46 -3.51
CA GLY A 129 14.37 -12.01 -2.57
C GLY A 129 15.76 -12.08 -3.19
N VAL A 130 16.55 -11.03 -2.99
CA VAL A 130 18.00 -11.02 -3.32
C VAL A 130 18.82 -11.15 -2.04
N ALA A 131 20.15 -11.05 -2.11
CA ALA A 131 21.15 -11.43 -1.10
C ALA A 131 20.83 -11.21 0.40
N ALA A 132 19.95 -10.27 0.77
CA ALA A 132 19.48 -10.03 2.14
C ALA A 132 17.95 -9.77 2.27
N GLY A 133 17.17 -10.03 1.21
CA GLY A 133 15.71 -9.86 1.20
C GLY A 133 14.98 -11.19 1.29
N GLN A 134 13.91 -11.27 2.07
CA GLN A 134 13.02 -12.42 2.02
C GLN A 134 12.16 -12.37 0.76
N SER A 135 12.03 -13.52 0.10
CA SER A 135 11.11 -13.66 -1.03
C SER A 135 9.68 -13.63 -0.52
N ASN A 136 8.85 -12.77 -1.10
CA ASN A 136 7.43 -12.66 -0.76
C ASN A 136 6.61 -12.81 -2.04
N ARG A 137 5.57 -13.65 -2.00
CA ARG A 137 4.65 -13.90 -3.12
C ARG A 137 3.28 -13.36 -2.77
N ARG A 138 2.64 -12.62 -3.69
CA ARG A 138 1.33 -11.96 -3.56
C ARG A 138 1.26 -11.10 -2.30
N HIS A 139 2.33 -10.39 -2.02
CA HIS A 139 2.40 -9.51 -0.86
C HIS A 139 1.56 -8.26 -1.13
N LEU A 140 0.68 -7.91 -0.19
CA LEU A 140 -0.10 -6.69 -0.27
C LEU A 140 0.83 -5.48 -0.11
N PHE A 141 0.75 -4.54 -1.04
CA PHE A 141 1.51 -3.30 -0.99
C PHE A 141 0.56 -2.11 -1.00
N PHE A 142 0.84 -1.14 -0.14
CA PHE A 142 0.11 0.10 -0.07
C PHE A 142 1.10 1.26 -0.09
N GLY A 143 1.02 2.09 -1.12
CA GLY A 143 1.87 3.26 -1.31
C GLY A 143 1.06 4.54 -1.25
N THR A 144 1.63 5.59 -0.66
CA THR A 144 1.03 6.93 -0.62
C THR A 144 2.08 7.98 -0.95
N ASP A 145 1.70 9.02 -1.68
CA ASP A 145 2.50 10.24 -1.85
C ASP A 145 1.56 11.44 -1.66
N TRP A 146 2.10 12.52 -1.11
CA TRP A 146 1.33 13.73 -0.81
C TRP A 146 1.94 14.99 -1.41
N GLY A 147 2.84 14.85 -2.38
CA GLY A 147 3.41 15.98 -3.11
C GLY A 147 4.14 16.97 -2.20
N GLN A 148 4.73 16.48 -1.10
CA GLN A 148 5.56 17.33 -0.25
C GLN A 148 6.91 17.56 -0.93
N ASP A 149 7.00 18.68 -1.65
CA ASP A 149 8.22 19.12 -2.34
C ASP A 149 9.25 19.76 -1.38
N ASN A 150 8.92 19.86 -0.10
CA ASN A 150 9.61 20.67 0.90
C ASN A 150 10.53 19.89 1.86
N LEU A 151 10.71 18.58 1.69
CA LEU A 151 11.68 17.87 2.54
C LEU A 151 13.10 18.23 2.09
N GLU A 152 13.58 19.42 2.50
CA GLU A 152 15.00 19.65 2.65
C GLU A 152 15.53 18.48 3.46
N TRP A 153 16.44 17.71 2.87
CA TRP A 153 17.07 16.61 3.57
C TRP A 153 17.75 17.17 4.82
N ILE A 154 17.16 16.91 5.98
CA ILE A 154 17.73 17.33 7.25
C ILE A 154 18.77 16.28 7.64
N ASP A 155 20.05 16.66 7.59
CA ASP A 155 21.09 15.83 8.16
C ASP A 155 20.82 15.63 9.67
N ARG A 156 20.70 14.37 10.09
CA ARG A 156 20.48 13.97 11.48
C ARG A 156 21.76 13.46 12.14
N GLY A 157 22.89 13.66 11.48
CA GLY A 157 24.22 13.25 11.91
C GLY A 157 24.45 11.76 11.75
N ARG A 158 25.69 11.36 12.05
CA ARG A 158 26.17 9.99 11.92
C ARG A 158 26.01 9.24 13.25
N PRO A 159 25.38 8.04 13.26
CA PRO A 159 25.40 7.17 14.44
C PRO A 159 26.81 6.62 14.67
N GLY A 160 27.51 7.11 15.70
CA GLY A 160 28.88 6.69 16.03
C GLY A 160 29.85 6.78 14.84
N GLU A 161 30.54 5.68 14.55
CA GLU A 161 31.45 5.55 13.39
C GLU A 161 30.84 4.71 12.26
N ALA A 162 29.51 4.60 12.18
CA ALA A 162 28.82 3.75 11.20
C ALA A 162 29.27 4.06 9.76
N VAL A 163 29.65 3.03 8.99
CA VAL A 163 29.90 3.15 7.55
C VAL A 163 28.59 2.96 6.78
N PHE A 164 27.71 2.09 7.28
CA PHE A 164 26.36 1.88 6.77
C PHE A 164 25.38 1.70 7.93
N VAL A 165 24.14 2.14 7.72
CA VAL A 165 23.00 1.73 8.55
C VAL A 165 22.37 0.50 7.89
N MET A 166 22.41 -0.63 8.58
CA MET A 166 21.90 -1.91 8.09
C MET A 166 20.38 -2.02 8.27
N ALA A 167 19.85 -1.40 9.33
CA ALA A 167 18.43 -1.38 9.62
C ALA A 167 18.04 -0.11 10.38
N LEU A 168 16.81 0.36 10.13
CA LEU A 168 16.14 1.39 10.93
C LEU A 168 14.84 0.81 11.47
N THR A 169 14.51 1.12 12.72
CA THR A 169 13.23 0.73 13.30
C THR A 169 12.77 1.77 14.32
N VAL A 170 11.46 1.89 14.52
CA VAL A 170 10.88 2.68 15.59
C VAL A 170 10.40 1.72 16.67
N TYR A 171 10.90 1.92 17.89
CA TYR A 171 10.51 1.14 19.07
C TYR A 171 10.20 2.10 20.21
N GLU A 172 9.05 1.92 20.87
CA GLU A 172 8.58 2.78 21.96
C GLU A 172 8.67 4.30 21.66
N GLY A 173 8.37 4.68 20.42
CA GLY A 173 8.36 6.08 19.98
C GLY A 173 9.74 6.68 19.69
N ALA A 174 10.83 5.90 19.79
CA ALA A 174 12.17 6.35 19.43
C ALA A 174 12.70 5.65 18.17
N LEU A 175 13.48 6.37 17.37
CA LEU A 175 14.15 5.83 16.18
C LEU A 175 15.47 5.17 16.57
N TYR A 176 15.69 3.95 16.09
CA TYR A 176 16.90 3.18 16.29
C TYR A 176 17.56 2.84 14.95
N ALA A 177 18.89 2.85 14.94
CA ALA A 177 19.73 2.47 13.81
C ALA A 177 20.67 1.32 14.21
N GLY A 178 20.58 0.19 13.51
CA GLY A 178 21.57 -0.87 13.54
C GLY A 178 22.68 -0.58 12.54
N THR A 179 23.94 -0.59 12.98
CA THR A 179 25.07 -0.09 12.18
C THR A 179 26.03 -1.20 11.80
N TYR A 180 26.75 -0.96 10.70
CA TYR A 180 28.01 -1.62 10.38
C TYR A 180 29.16 -0.65 10.69
N GLU A 181 30.16 -1.11 11.45
CA GLU A 181 31.39 -0.36 11.71
C GLU A 181 32.62 -1.13 11.19
N SER A 182 33.46 -0.46 10.40
CA SER A 182 34.67 -1.05 9.83
C SER A 182 35.83 -1.07 10.82
N GLY A 183 36.46 -2.23 11.01
CA GLY A 183 37.70 -2.35 11.80
C GLY A 183 37.81 -3.71 12.47
N LYS A 184 39.05 -4.16 12.73
CA LYS A 184 39.31 -5.51 13.27
C LYS A 184 38.67 -5.76 14.66
N SER A 185 38.46 -4.69 15.42
CA SER A 185 37.86 -4.72 16.76
C SER A 185 36.52 -3.98 16.83
N LYS A 186 35.90 -3.72 15.69
CA LYS A 186 34.61 -3.02 15.58
C LYS A 186 33.51 -4.03 15.32
N THR A 187 32.35 -3.81 15.92
CA THR A 187 31.16 -4.65 15.79
C THR A 187 29.97 -3.76 15.50
N GLY A 188 28.91 -4.34 14.93
CA GLY A 188 27.68 -3.62 14.69
C GLY A 188 27.05 -3.20 16.01
N ARG A 189 26.47 -2.01 16.04
CA ARG A 189 25.89 -1.44 17.26
C ARG A 189 24.51 -0.89 16.98
N VAL A 190 23.73 -0.75 18.03
CA VAL A 190 22.42 -0.12 17.98
C VAL A 190 22.55 1.28 18.56
N TYR A 191 22.10 2.28 17.81
CA TYR A 191 22.06 3.66 18.28
C TYR A 191 20.63 4.17 18.30
N ARG A 192 20.26 4.91 19.35
CA ARG A 192 18.96 5.60 19.46
C ARG A 192 19.10 7.08 19.15
N PHE A 193 18.22 7.60 18.32
CA PHE A 193 18.16 9.02 17.99
C PHE A 193 17.54 9.83 19.13
N GLU A 194 18.21 10.88 19.59
CA GLU A 194 17.75 11.79 20.66
C GLU A 194 17.60 13.25 20.20
N GLY A 195 17.86 13.52 18.92
CA GLY A 195 17.81 14.86 18.36
C GLY A 195 18.95 15.11 17.37
N PRO A 196 18.99 16.30 16.76
CA PRO A 196 19.98 16.66 15.75
C PRO A 196 21.41 16.30 16.20
N ASP A 197 22.13 15.56 15.37
CA ASP A 197 23.49 15.08 15.60
C ASP A 197 23.72 14.28 16.89
N ARG A 198 22.65 13.77 17.51
CA ARG A 198 22.71 13.07 18.80
C ARG A 198 22.17 11.65 18.69
N TRP A 199 23.11 10.72 18.65
CA TRP A 199 22.87 9.29 18.68
C TRP A 199 23.44 8.67 19.95
N ILE A 200 22.59 8.03 20.75
CA ILE A 200 23.00 7.33 21.97
C ILE A 200 23.30 5.89 21.63
N ASP A 201 24.52 5.48 21.91
CA ASP A 201 24.96 4.09 21.82
C ASP A 201 24.20 3.21 22.83
N CYS A 202 23.44 2.25 22.32
CA CYS A 202 22.70 1.25 23.09
C CYS A 202 23.46 -0.08 23.20
N GLY A 203 24.69 -0.16 22.69
CA GLY A 203 25.53 -1.35 22.74
C GLY A 203 25.49 -2.20 21.47
N ALA A 204 26.21 -3.32 21.53
CA ALA A 204 26.30 -4.31 20.47
C ALA A 204 25.50 -5.56 20.88
N PRO A 205 24.51 -6.01 20.10
CA PRO A 205 23.76 -7.22 20.39
C PRO A 205 24.59 -8.50 20.17
N ASP A 206 25.60 -8.44 19.29
CA ASP A 206 26.49 -9.56 18.94
C ASP A 206 27.93 -9.03 18.67
N PRO A 207 29.00 -9.83 18.87
CA PRO A 207 30.38 -9.41 18.56
C PRO A 207 30.71 -9.37 17.05
N SER A 208 29.72 -9.15 16.19
CA SER A 208 29.87 -9.11 14.74
C SER A 208 29.14 -7.90 14.15
N ASN A 209 29.31 -7.68 12.84
CA ASN A 209 28.54 -6.70 12.08
C ASN A 209 27.32 -7.33 11.37
N SER A 210 26.96 -8.57 11.72
CA SER A 210 25.85 -9.32 11.11
C SER A 210 24.57 -9.22 11.89
#